data_AF-J1HNY3-F1
#
_entry.id   AF-J1HNY3-F1
#
_cell.length_a   1.000
_cell.length_b   1.000
_cell.length_c   1.000
_cell.angle_alpha   90.00
_cell.angle_beta   90.00
_cell.angle_gamma   90.00
#
_symmetry.space_group_name_H-M   'P 1'
#
loop_
_entity.id
_entity.type
_entity.pdbx_description
1 polymer ?
#
loop_
_entity_poly.entity_id
_entity_poly.type
_entity_poly.pdbx_seq_one_letter_code
_entity_poly.pdbx_strand_id
1 'polypeptide(L)'
;MTAIALVVALALLAALAVLQILAASGLPLGRFGWGGQHRVLPRGLRVASAASVLVYAGLAALLLSRAGVLPAGGSTAVIVLTWVVFAFFAASVALNALSRSPAERWTMAPTSLLLAAATLVIALG
;
A
#
# COMPACT_ATOMS: atom_id res chain seq x y z
N MET A 1 1.32 -13.63 15.97
CA MET A 1 1.06 -12.20 15.71
C MET A 1 1.38 -11.83 14.26
N THR A 2 2.55 -12.20 13.75
CA THR A 2 2.98 -12.02 12.35
C THR A 2 2.00 -12.54 11.31
N ALA A 3 1.37 -13.71 11.52
CA ALA A 3 0.37 -14.24 10.58
C ALA A 3 -0.86 -13.31 10.41
N ILE A 4 -1.41 -12.78 11.51
CA ILE A 4 -2.55 -11.85 11.45
C ILE A 4 -2.14 -10.55 10.76
N ALA A 5 -0.98 -10.00 11.12
CA ALA A 5 -0.43 -8.80 10.49
C ALA A 5 -0.24 -9.00 8.97
N LEU A 6 0.26 -10.16 8.55
CA LEU A 6 0.42 -10.51 7.14
C LEU A 6 -0.93 -10.56 6.42
N VAL A 7 -1.94 -11.24 6.99
CA VAL A 7 -3.29 -11.30 6.39
C VAL A 7 -3.87 -9.90 6.23
N VAL A 8 -3.77 -9.05 7.26
CA VAL A 8 -4.23 -7.66 7.20
C VAL A 8 -3.51 -6.88 6.10
N ALA A 9 -2.17 -6.97 6.03
CA ALA A 9 -1.39 -6.28 5.01
C ALA A 9 -1.77 -6.73 3.59
N LEU A 10 -1.87 -8.04 3.36
CA LEU A 10 -2.24 -8.60 2.06
C LEU A 10 -3.67 -8.22 1.65
N ALA A 11 -4.63 -8.25 2.57
CA ALA A 11 -6.01 -7.84 2.31
C ALA A 11 -6.10 -6.36 1.91
N LEU A 12 -5.37 -5.48 2.61
CA LEU A 12 -5.32 -4.06 2.29
C LEU A 12 -4.63 -3.79 0.96
N LEU A 13 -3.48 -4.44 0.68
CA LEU A 13 -2.79 -4.33 -0.61
C LEU A 13 -3.67 -4.83 -1.77
N ALA A 14 -4.40 -5.92 -1.57
CA ALA A 14 -5.35 -6.44 -2.56
C ALA A 14 -6.52 -5.46 -2.81
N ALA A 15 -7.10 -4.90 -1.74
CA ALA A 15 -8.15 -3.88 -1.86
C ALA A 15 -7.65 -2.63 -2.60
N LEU A 16 -6.44 -2.17 -2.30
CA LEU A 16 -5.79 -1.07 -3.02
C LEU A 16 -5.51 -1.42 -4.49
N ALA A 17 -5.08 -2.64 -4.79
CA ALA A 17 -4.89 -3.10 -6.16
C ALA A 17 -6.20 -3.06 -6.96
N VAL A 18 -7.31 -3.56 -6.38
CA VAL A 18 -8.64 -3.47 -6.99
C VAL A 18 -9.04 -2.02 -7.22
N LEU A 19 -8.84 -1.15 -6.22
CA LEU A 19 -9.11 0.29 -6.36
C LEU A 19 -8.34 0.90 -7.54
N GLN A 20 -7.04 0.60 -7.66
CA GLN A 20 -6.19 1.12 -8.73
C GLN A 20 -6.56 0.58 -10.10
N ILE A 21 -6.97 -0.69 -10.21
CA ILE A 21 -7.48 -1.28 -11.46
C ILE A 21 -8.76 -0.56 -11.90
N LEU A 22 -9.72 -0.38 -11.00
CA LEU A 22 -10.96 0.31 -11.32
C LEU A 22 -10.72 1.78 -11.71
N ALA A 23 -9.81 2.45 -11.01
CA ALA A 23 -9.40 3.82 -11.29
C ALA A 23 -8.69 3.93 -12.67
N ALA A 24 -7.81 2.96 -12.98
CA ALA A 24 -7.16 2.85 -14.29
C ALA A 24 -8.14 2.51 -15.42
N SER A 25 -9.27 1.85 -15.13
CA SER A 25 -10.36 1.59 -16.09
C SER A 25 -11.22 2.84 -16.38
N GLY A 26 -11.03 3.93 -15.64
CA GLY A 26 -11.74 5.19 -15.86
C GLY A 26 -12.99 5.37 -14.99
N LEU A 27 -13.18 4.54 -13.95
CA LEU A 27 -14.25 4.76 -12.98
C LEU A 27 -13.99 6.04 -12.16
N PRO A 28 -15.05 6.67 -11.62
CA PRO A 28 -14.96 7.93 -10.88
C PRO A 28 -14.39 7.77 -9.45
N LEU A 29 -13.29 7.02 -9.32
CA LEU A 29 -12.62 6.68 -8.06
C LEU A 29 -11.35 7.52 -7.82
N GLY A 30 -11.02 8.44 -8.73
CA GLY A 30 -9.86 9.31 -8.58
C GLY A 30 -9.93 10.26 -7.38
N ARG A 31 -11.10 10.41 -6.74
CA ARG A 31 -11.22 11.15 -5.47
C ARG A 31 -10.50 10.50 -4.28
N PHE A 32 -10.24 9.20 -4.37
CA PHE A 32 -9.62 8.41 -3.29
C PHE A 32 -8.10 8.33 -3.39
N GLY A 33 -7.50 8.81 -4.48
CA GLY A 33 -6.04 8.81 -4.65
C GLY A 33 -5.58 10.00 -5.46
N TRP A 34 -4.26 10.13 -5.65
CA TRP A 34 -3.66 11.21 -6.44
C TRP A 34 -4.13 12.62 -6.02
N GLY A 35 -4.31 12.85 -4.71
CA GLY A 35 -4.70 14.16 -4.17
C GLY A 35 -6.19 14.50 -4.33
N GLY A 36 -7.01 13.60 -4.88
CA GLY A 36 -8.45 13.77 -5.03
C GLY A 36 -8.90 14.86 -6.02
N GLN A 37 -7.98 15.40 -6.82
CA GLN A 37 -8.25 16.53 -7.73
C GLN A 37 -9.13 16.15 -8.93
N HIS A 38 -9.08 14.88 -9.34
CA HIS A 38 -9.77 14.39 -10.52
C HIS A 38 -10.73 13.29 -10.12
N ARG A 39 -12.04 13.48 -10.39
CA ARG A 39 -13.04 12.43 -10.15
C ARG A 39 -12.77 11.23 -11.05
N VAL A 40 -12.48 11.47 -12.33
CA VAL A 40 -12.03 10.48 -13.32
C VAL A 40 -10.59 10.79 -13.69
N LEU A 41 -9.70 9.80 -13.64
CA LEU A 41 -8.27 10.03 -13.82
C LEU A 41 -7.91 10.35 -15.28
N PRO A 42 -7.09 11.38 -15.54
CA PRO A 42 -6.50 11.62 -16.85
C PRO A 42 -5.56 10.47 -17.24
N ARG A 43 -5.27 10.31 -18.53
CA ARG A 43 -4.51 9.18 -19.09
C ARG A 43 -3.20 8.88 -18.35
N GLY A 44 -2.42 9.91 -17.99
CA GLY A 44 -1.17 9.74 -17.27
C GLY A 44 -1.35 9.09 -15.89
N LEU A 45 -2.35 9.54 -15.11
CA LEU A 45 -2.63 8.96 -13.80
C LEU A 45 -3.28 7.58 -13.87
N ARG A 46 -3.93 7.23 -14.99
CA ARG A 46 -4.41 5.85 -15.23
C ARG A 46 -3.24 4.89 -15.40
N VAL A 47 -2.20 5.27 -16.15
CA VAL A 47 -0.97 4.49 -16.29
C VAL A 47 -0.26 4.36 -14.94
N ALA A 48 -0.15 5.46 -14.19
CA ALA A 48 0.44 5.44 -12.85
C ALA A 48 -0.34 4.53 -11.86
N SER A 49 -1.67 4.50 -11.97
CA SER A 49 -2.53 3.60 -11.18
C SER A 49 -2.29 2.13 -11.57
N ALA A 50 -2.21 1.83 -12.87
CA ALA A 50 -1.86 0.47 -13.34
C ALA A 50 -0.47 0.03 -12.86
N ALA A 51 0.53 0.92 -12.90
CA ALA A 51 1.87 0.64 -12.38
C ALA A 51 1.86 0.39 -10.86
N SER A 52 1.01 1.10 -10.11
CA SER A 52 0.87 0.92 -8.66
C SER A 52 0.43 -0.49 -8.27
N VAL A 53 -0.35 -1.17 -9.12
CA VAL A 53 -0.74 -2.58 -8.90
C VAL A 53 0.49 -3.48 -8.84
N LEU A 54 1.46 -3.27 -9.73
CA LEU A 54 2.73 -4.04 -9.75
C LEU A 54 3.56 -3.74 -8.50
N VAL A 55 3.59 -2.48 -8.06
CA VAL A 55 4.25 -2.10 -6.81
C VAL A 55 3.61 -2.83 -5.64
N TYR A 56 2.27 -2.83 -5.51
CA TYR A 56 1.58 -3.54 -4.43
C TYR A 56 1.83 -5.05 -4.45
N ALA A 57 1.91 -5.67 -5.63
CA ALA A 57 2.28 -7.07 -5.76
C ALA A 57 3.72 -7.34 -5.28
N GLY A 58 4.66 -6.46 -5.61
CA GLY A 58 6.04 -6.53 -5.12
C GLY A 58 6.14 -6.39 -3.61
N LEU A 59 5.39 -5.45 -3.02
CA LEU A 59 5.30 -5.29 -1.57
C LEU A 59 4.72 -6.53 -0.89
N ALA A 60 3.64 -7.10 -1.45
CA ALA A 60 3.04 -8.33 -0.94
C ALA A 60 4.03 -9.51 -0.96
N ALA A 61 4.76 -9.68 -2.06
CA ALA A 61 5.78 -10.73 -2.19
C ALA A 61 6.92 -10.54 -1.17
N LEU A 62 7.37 -9.30 -0.95
CA LEU A 62 8.38 -8.99 0.06
C LEU A 62 7.90 -9.35 1.48
N LEU A 63 6.66 -8.98 1.84
CA LEU A 63 6.10 -9.30 3.16
C LEU A 63 5.87 -10.80 3.36
N LEU A 64 5.45 -11.51 2.30
CA LEU A 64 5.35 -12.97 2.30
C LEU A 64 6.72 -13.64 2.50
N SER A 65 7.77 -13.11 1.85
CA SER A 65 9.14 -13.58 2.03
C SER A 65 9.60 -13.34 3.47
N ARG A 66 9.42 -12.12 3.99
CA ARG A 66 9.83 -11.77 5.36
C ARG A 66 9.10 -12.59 6.43
N ALA A 67 7.86 -12.98 6.18
CA ALA A 67 7.06 -13.85 7.04
C ALA A 67 7.39 -15.36 6.88
N GLY A 68 8.35 -15.72 6.02
CA GLY A 68 8.79 -17.10 5.80
C GLY A 68 7.88 -17.93 4.88
N VAL A 69 6.90 -17.32 4.21
CA VAL A 69 6.01 -17.99 3.25
C VAL A 69 6.69 -18.14 1.88
N LEU A 70 7.46 -17.13 1.47
CA LEU A 70 8.33 -17.20 0.30
C LEU A 70 9.81 -17.34 0.71
N PRO A 71 10.69 -17.84 -0.19
CA PRO A 71 12.12 -17.98 0.09
C PRO A 71 12.80 -16.66 0.45
N ALA A 72 14.02 -16.75 0.98
CA ALA A 72 14.92 -15.62 1.29
C ALA A 72 14.47 -14.67 2.43
N GLY A 73 13.54 -15.08 3.29
CA GLY A 73 13.02 -14.25 4.39
C GLY A 73 14.07 -13.73 5.38
N GLY A 74 15.13 -14.53 5.63
CA GLY A 74 16.25 -14.14 6.50
C GLY A 74 17.39 -13.41 5.79
N SER A 75 17.28 -13.15 4.48
CA SER A 75 18.32 -12.42 3.75
C SER A 75 18.38 -10.96 4.19
N THR A 76 19.60 -10.39 4.26
CA THR A 76 19.80 -8.98 4.61
C THR A 76 18.98 -8.05 3.72
N ALA A 77 18.86 -8.37 2.43
CA ALA A 77 18.06 -7.60 1.48
C ALA A 77 16.57 -7.56 1.88
N VAL A 78 15.94 -8.70 2.18
CA VAL A 78 14.52 -8.75 2.57
C VAL A 78 14.27 -8.03 3.90
N ILE A 79 15.19 -8.16 4.86
CA ILE A 79 15.10 -7.47 6.15
C ILE A 79 15.16 -5.95 5.94
N VAL A 80 16.17 -5.46 5.22
CA VAL A 80 16.34 -4.02 4.96
C VAL A 80 15.16 -3.46 4.17
N LEU A 81 14.75 -4.14 3.09
CA LEU A 81 13.61 -3.69 2.28
C LEU A 81 12.31 -3.65 3.08
N THR A 82 12.09 -4.59 4.01
CA THR A 82 10.88 -4.55 4.86
C THR A 82 10.85 -3.31 5.75
N TRP A 83 12.00 -2.91 6.32
CA TRP A 83 12.11 -1.66 7.08
C TRP A 83 11.92 -0.42 6.21
N VAL A 84 12.42 -0.43 4.97
CA VAL A 84 12.16 0.64 3.99
C VAL A 84 10.67 0.76 3.68
N VAL A 85 9.98 -0.37 3.49
CA VAL A 85 8.53 -0.40 3.26
C VAL A 85 7.75 0.09 4.48
N PHE A 86 8.17 -0.28 5.69
CA PHE A 86 7.61 0.29 6.92
C PHE A 86 7.74 1.82 6.95
N ALA A 87 8.94 2.33 6.71
CA ALA A 87 9.18 3.78 6.69
C ALA A 87 8.34 4.49 5.62
N PHE A 88 8.19 3.88 4.43
CA PHE A 88 7.34 4.38 3.37
C PHE A 88 5.86 4.48 3.80
N PHE A 89 5.31 3.44 4.45
CA PHE A 89 3.93 3.50 4.93
C PHE A 89 3.77 4.48 6.08
N ALA A 90 4.72 4.56 7.01
CA ALA A 90 4.70 5.53 8.10
C ALA A 90 4.71 6.98 7.57
N ALA A 91 5.55 7.28 6.58
CA ALA A 91 5.52 8.57 5.88
C ALA A 91 4.19 8.81 5.17
N SER A 92 3.64 7.77 4.55
CA SER A 92 2.33 7.84 3.88
C SER A 92 1.19 8.18 4.84
N VAL A 93 1.25 7.77 6.12
CA VAL A 93 0.27 8.19 7.14
C VAL A 93 0.25 9.70 7.26
N ALA A 94 1.42 10.32 7.44
CA ALA A 94 1.53 11.77 7.59
C ALA A 94 1.03 12.51 6.34
N LEU A 95 1.44 12.06 5.15
CA LEU A 95 1.03 12.66 3.88
C LEU A 95 -0.49 12.56 3.67
N ASN A 96 -1.09 11.41 3.95
CA ASN A 96 -2.54 11.22 3.80
C ASN A 96 -3.34 11.97 4.87
N ALA A 97 -2.85 12.05 6.11
CA ALA A 97 -3.48 12.82 7.18
C ALA A 97 -3.52 14.33 6.86
N LEU A 98 -2.51 14.83 6.15
CA LEU A 98 -2.41 16.22 5.68
C LEU A 98 -3.12 16.47 4.34
N SER A 99 -3.75 15.45 3.73
CA SER A 99 -4.41 15.63 2.43
C SER A 99 -5.55 16.66 2.52
N ARG A 100 -5.66 17.50 1.48
CA ARG A 100 -6.75 18.46 1.30
C ARG A 100 -8.07 17.79 0.90
N SER A 101 -8.02 16.57 0.37
CA SER A 101 -9.21 15.78 0.02
C SER A 101 -9.75 15.08 1.27
N PRO A 102 -10.99 15.36 1.73
CA PRO A 102 -11.58 14.65 2.85
C PRO A 102 -11.71 13.15 2.60
N ALA A 103 -12.01 12.77 1.35
CA ALA A 103 -12.13 11.35 0.98
C ALA A 103 -10.78 10.63 1.17
N GLU A 104 -9.69 11.19 0.65
CA GLU A 104 -8.36 10.62 0.79
C GLU A 104 -7.89 10.60 2.25
N ARG A 105 -8.15 11.67 3.01
CA ARG A 105 -7.80 11.71 4.43
C ARG A 105 -8.50 10.62 5.24
N TRP A 106 -9.81 10.45 5.05
CA TRP A 106 -10.60 9.49 5.84
C TRP A 106 -10.46 8.04 5.37
N THR A 107 -9.96 7.78 4.15
CA THR A 107 -9.70 6.41 3.68
C THR A 107 -8.22 6.06 3.73
N MET A 108 -7.34 6.88 3.16
CA MET A 108 -5.93 6.54 2.96
C MET A 108 -5.08 6.71 4.21
N ALA A 109 -5.39 7.67 5.10
CA ALA A 109 -4.68 7.78 6.37
C ALA A 109 -4.87 6.54 7.27
N PRO A 110 -6.10 6.04 7.52
CA PRO A 110 -6.26 4.80 8.28
C PRO A 110 -5.70 3.57 7.55
N THR A 111 -5.86 3.47 6.22
CA THR A 111 -5.28 2.36 5.45
C THR A 111 -3.75 2.33 5.55
N SER A 112 -3.09 3.48 5.38
CA SER A 112 -1.62 3.57 5.52
C SER A 112 -1.16 3.32 6.95
N LEU A 113 -1.94 3.70 7.97
CA LEU A 113 -1.63 3.42 9.37
C LEU A 113 -1.69 1.93 9.66
N LEU A 114 -2.73 1.24 9.18
CA LEU A 114 -2.85 -0.21 9.32
C LEU A 114 -1.74 -0.95 8.58
N LEU A 115 -1.37 -0.50 7.36
CA LEU A 115 -0.24 -1.05 6.62
C LEU A 115 1.09 -0.83 7.33
N ALA A 116 1.32 0.35 7.91
CA ALA A 116 2.52 0.65 8.68
C ALA A 116 2.59 -0.24 9.94
N ALA A 117 1.51 -0.35 10.71
CA ALA A 117 1.45 -1.18 11.91
C ALA A 117 1.65 -2.67 11.58
N ALA A 118 0.98 -3.18 10.54
CA ALA A 118 1.15 -4.56 10.11
C ALA A 118 2.58 -4.84 9.63
N THR A 119 3.16 -3.93 8.85
CA THR A 119 4.54 -4.07 8.37
C THR A 119 5.54 -4.01 9.53
N LEU A 120 5.31 -3.17 10.54
CA LEU A 120 6.16 -3.11 11.74
C LEU A 120 6.16 -4.44 12.49
N VAL A 121 4.99 -5.05 12.70
CA VAL A 121 4.88 -6.36 13.36
C VAL A 121 5.61 -7.44 12.56
N ILE A 122 5.54 -7.40 11.23
CA ILE A 122 6.26 -8.33 10.34
C ILE A 122 7.77 -8.06 10.36
N ALA A 123 8.20 -6.79 10.45
CA ALA A 123 9.62 -6.42 10.49
C ALA A 123 10.31 -6.87 11.78
N LEU A 124 9.58 -6.81 12.91
CA LEU A 124 10.07 -7.17 14.24
C LEU A 124 10.10 -8.67 14.54
N GLY A 125 9.24 -9.46 13.89
CA GLY A 125 9.16 -10.92 14.08
C GLY A 125 10.05 -11.69 13.13
#